data_AF-A0AB38FGZ5-F1
#
_entry.id   AF-A0AB38FGZ5-F1
#
_cell.length_a   1.000
_cell.length_b   1.000
_cell.length_c   1.000
_cell.angle_alpha   90.00
_cell.angle_beta   90.00
_cell.angle_gamma   90.00
#
_symmetry.space_group_name_H-M   'P 1'
#
loop_
_entity.id
_entity.type
_entity.pdbx_description
1 polymer ?
#
loop_
_entity_poly.entity_id
_entity_poly.type
_entity_poly.pdbx_seq_one_letter_code
_entity_poly.pdbx_strand_id
1 'polypeptide(L)' 'MPSADEIEAAKTPKGGWTRDQLARWGVPWPPPKGWRQQLIKTSEKRAEELDWS' A
#
# COMPACT_ATOMS: atom_id res chain seq x y z
N MET A 1 4.69 -0.83 6.21
CA MET A 1 3.80 -1.09 5.07
C MET A 1 2.53 -0.30 5.31
N PRO A 2 2.02 0.46 4.34
CA PRO A 2 0.84 1.28 4.54
C PRO A 2 -0.40 0.40 4.74
N SER A 3 -1.31 0.83 5.60
CA SER A 3 -2.65 0.24 5.75
C SER A 3 -3.55 0.57 4.55
N ALA A 4 -4.73 -0.05 4.49
CA ALA A 4 -5.73 0.27 3.47
C ALA A 4 -6.12 1.76 3.48
N ASP A 5 -6.35 2.34 4.66
CA ASP A 5 -6.70 3.75 4.82
C ASP A 5 -5.57 4.68 4.39
N GLU A 6 -4.32 4.35 4.73
CA GLU A 6 -3.16 5.14 4.31
C GLU A 6 -2.97 5.11 2.79
N ILE A 7 -3.21 3.96 2.14
CA ILE A 7 -3.17 3.85 0.67
C ILE A 7 -4.26 4.72 0.05
N GLU A 8 -5.50 4.65 0.54
CA GLU A 8 -6.62 5.42 -0.03
C GLU A 8 -6.47 6.93 0.22
N ALA A 9 -6.02 7.34 1.41
CA ALA A 9 -5.76 8.74 1.75
C ALA A 9 -4.65 9.37 0.88
N ALA A 10 -3.72 8.56 0.37
CA ALA A 10 -2.65 9.03 -0.51
C ALA A 10 -3.08 9.28 -1.97
N LYS A 11 -4.34 9.02 -2.35
CA LYS A 11 -4.82 9.31 -3.71
C LYS A 11 -4.62 10.78 -4.08
N THR A 12 -4.18 11.01 -5.30
CA THR A 12 -4.18 12.34 -5.91
C THR A 12 -5.61 12.81 -6.17
N PRO A 13 -5.85 14.12 -6.42
CA PRO A 13 -7.17 14.63 -6.81
C PRO A 13 -7.77 13.95 -8.07
N LYS A 14 -6.92 13.33 -8.90
CA LYS A 14 -7.34 12.57 -10.09
C LYS A 14 -7.70 11.10 -9.77
N GLY A 15 -7.65 10.68 -8.51
CA GLY A 15 -8.02 9.34 -8.05
C GLY A 15 -6.94 8.26 -8.19
N GLY A 16 -5.77 8.59 -8.75
CA GLY A 16 -4.63 7.68 -8.88
C GLY A 16 -3.50 7.96 -7.89
N TRP A 17 -2.43 7.18 -7.98
CA TRP A 17 -1.20 7.34 -7.17
C TRP A 17 -0.02 7.70 -8.06
N THR A 18 0.88 8.50 -7.52
CA THR A 18 2.12 8.91 -8.19
C THR A 18 3.17 7.80 -8.13
N ARG A 19 4.12 7.83 -9.08
CA ARG A 19 5.30 6.92 -9.06
C ARG A 19 6.06 6.99 -7.74
N ASP A 20 6.21 8.18 -7.17
CA ASP A 20 6.96 8.39 -5.93
C ASP A 20 6.26 7.76 -4.72
N GLN A 21 4.94 7.93 -4.60
CA GLN A 21 4.14 7.28 -3.56
C GLN A 21 4.27 5.75 -3.63
N LEU A 22 4.15 5.19 -4.84
CA LEU A 22 4.28 3.75 -5.07
C LEU A 22 5.69 3.24 -4.72
N ALA A 23 6.74 3.96 -5.12
CA ALA A 23 8.11 3.60 -4.82
C ALA A 23 8.42 3.59 -3.31
N ARG A 24 7.85 4.53 -2.53
CA ARG A 24 7.97 4.55 -1.06
C ARG A 24 7.40 3.30 -0.40
N TRP A 25 6.42 2.65 -1.02
CA TRP A 25 5.82 1.40 -0.56
C TRP A 25 6.45 0.16 -1.20
N GLY A 26 7.49 0.33 -2.03
CA GLY A 26 8.14 -0.75 -2.75
C GLY A 26 7.35 -1.28 -3.96
N VAL A 27 6.35 -0.54 -4.44
CA VAL A 27 5.57 -0.92 -5.62
C VAL A 27 6.27 -0.41 -6.89
N PRO A 28 6.61 -1.28 -7.85
CA PRO A 28 7.25 -0.86 -9.10
C PRO A 28 6.29 -0.08 -10.01
N TRP A 29 6.85 0.69 -10.95
CA TRP A 29 6.07 1.38 -11.99
C TRP A 29 6.27 0.72 -13.36
N PRO A 30 5.20 0.43 -14.12
CA PRO A 30 3.78 0.62 -13.76
C PRO A 30 3.34 -0.33 -12.64
N PRO A 31 2.35 0.06 -11.83
CA PRO A 31 1.88 -0.79 -10.74
C PRO A 31 1.30 -2.11 -11.28
N PRO A 32 1.73 -3.27 -10.77
CA PRO A 32 1.22 -4.55 -11.23
C PRO A 32 -0.25 -4.72 -10.85
N LYS A 33 -0.98 -5.55 -11.61
CA LYS A 33 -2.36 -5.90 -11.27
C LYS A 33 -2.39 -6.47 -9.85
N GLY A 34 -3.26 -5.93 -9.00
CA GLY A 34 -3.46 -6.42 -7.64
C GLY A 34 -2.54 -5.83 -6.56
N TRP A 35 -1.69 -4.84 -6.90
CA TRP A 35 -0.70 -4.26 -5.97
C TRP A 35 -1.31 -3.77 -4.64
N ARG A 36 -2.51 -3.18 -4.68
CA ARG A 36 -3.22 -2.69 -3.48
C ARG A 36 -3.54 -3.82 -2.51
N GLN A 37 -4.13 -4.91 -3.02
CA GLN A 37 -4.50 -6.06 -2.19
C GLN A 37 -3.25 -6.71 -1.57
N GLN A 38 -2.14 -6.76 -2.31
CA GLN A 38 -0.88 -7.30 -1.80
C GLN A 38 -0.29 -6.46 -0.66
N LEU A 39 -0.31 -5.12 -0.79
CA LEU A 39 0.15 -4.23 0.28
C LEU A 39 -0.73 -4.35 1.52
N ILE A 40 -2.06 -4.33 1.35
CA ILE A 40 -3.03 -4.45 2.46
C ILE A 40 -2.79 -5.75 3.22
N LYS A 41 -2.76 -6.89 2.51
CA LYS A 41 -2.51 -8.21 3.11
C LYS A 41 -1.16 -8.27 3.83
N THR A 42 -0.15 -7.60 3.30
CA THR A 42 1.18 -7.53 3.93
C THR A 42 1.14 -6.66 5.19
N SER A 43 0.37 -5.58 5.19
CA SER A 43 0.19 -4.72 6.36
C SER A 43 -0.57 -5.42 7.49
N GLU A 44 -1.66 -6.14 7.16
CA GLU A 44 -2.49 -6.90 8.09
C GLU A 44 -1.66 -7.98 8.77
N LYS A 45 -0.95 -8.80 7.98
CA LYS A 45 -0.07 -9.84 8.51
C LYS A 45 0.97 -9.28 9.48
N ARG A 46 1.53 -8.09 9.18
CA ARG A 46 2.50 -7.44 10.05
C ARG A 46 1.87 -6.87 11.32
N ALA A 47 0.64 -6.36 11.24
CA ALA A 47 -0.10 -5.91 12.42
C ALA A 47 -0.44 -7.08 13.33
N GLU A 48 -0.90 -8.21 12.77
CA GLU A 48 -1.17 -9.45 13.52
C GLU A 48 0.09 -10.01 14.20
N GLU A 49 1.23 -10.03 13.51
CA GLU A 49 2.51 -10.50 14.08
C GLU A 49 2.99 -9.64 15.26
N LEU A 50 2.72 -8.33 15.21
CA LEU A 50 3.08 -7.39 16.27
C LEU A 50 2.09 -7.39 17.43
N ASP A 51 0.81 -7.68 17.18
CA ASP A 51 -0.21 -7.84 18.23
C ASP A 51 0.04 -9.10 19.09
N TRP A 52 0.67 -10.12 18.50
CA TRP A 52 1.00 -11.37 19.17
C TRP A 52 2.43 -11.46 19.74
N SER A 53 3.26 -10.42 19.59
CA SER A 53 4.65 -10.35 20.11
C SER A 53 4.76 -9.50 21.36
#